data_AF-A0A6F9B098-F1
#
_entry.id   AF-A0A6F9B098-F1
#
_cell.length_a   1.000
_cell.length_b   1.000
_cell.length_c   1.000
_cell.angle_alpha   90.00
_cell.angle_beta   90.00
_cell.angle_gamma   90.00
#
_symmetry.space_group_name_H-M   'P 1'
#
loop_
_entity.id
_entity.type
_entity.pdbx_description
1 polymer ?
#
loop_
_entity_poly.entity_id
_entity_poly.type
_entity_poly.pdbx_seq_one_letter_code
_entity_poly.pdbx_strand_id
1 'polypeptide(L)'
;MIHELSNSTHIYITLRWVLLRNVSLSMNVETIGEHTVKYEDRALRDQIVQMLKGTRSDSVIIESLLPKFIRGPGGPESKMATRLKVEHSDRPEDLQTFAFFWPLSIKLQRAEDNGSAEGGQWWIVEECTPGQGLVQSSCHSIEIVVFNDKVSPASLDALAGQGIVGLYMSVVLVVGKFVREFFNGISRSIMFEELPCVDRVLKLCTDIFVVRETGEMELEETLFEKLIFLYRSPETMIKMTREKSD
;
A
#
# COMPACT_ATOMS: atom_id res chain seq x y z
N MET A 1 5.84 40.08 -20.38
CA MET A 1 6.63 39.89 -19.14
C MET A 1 7.12 41.19 -18.52
N ILE A 2 8.02 41.98 -19.15
CA ILE A 2 8.59 43.19 -18.50
C ILE A 2 7.50 44.19 -18.07
N HIS A 3 6.55 44.52 -18.96
CA HIS A 3 5.45 45.43 -18.64
C HIS A 3 4.53 44.90 -17.52
N GLU A 4 4.26 43.60 -17.53
CA GLU A 4 3.44 42.91 -16.54
C GLU A 4 4.10 42.92 -15.15
N LEU A 5 5.39 42.57 -15.08
CA LEU A 5 6.18 42.66 -13.86
C LEU A 5 6.29 44.11 -13.35
N SER A 6 6.40 45.10 -14.23
CA SER A 6 6.49 46.50 -13.80
C SER A 6 5.18 47.04 -13.21
N ASN A 7 4.03 46.52 -13.65
CA ASN A 7 2.71 47.00 -13.24
C ASN A 7 2.06 46.15 -12.14
N SER A 8 2.57 44.93 -11.91
CA SER A 8 2.05 44.05 -10.87
C SER A 8 2.52 44.46 -9.47
N THR A 9 1.68 44.20 -8.46
CA THR A 9 2.04 44.38 -7.04
C THR A 9 2.84 43.21 -6.48
N HIS A 10 2.72 42.02 -7.08
CA HIS A 10 3.31 40.78 -6.58
C HIS A 10 3.64 39.83 -7.74
N ILE A 11 4.49 38.84 -7.47
CA ILE A 11 4.85 37.79 -8.42
C ILE A 11 4.70 36.42 -7.75
N TYR A 12 4.25 35.43 -8.52
CA TYR A 12 4.25 34.03 -8.08
C TYR A 12 5.36 33.31 -8.80
N ILE A 13 6.16 32.57 -8.04
CA ILE A 13 7.20 31.69 -8.60
C ILE A 13 6.86 30.28 -8.17
N THR A 14 6.76 29.38 -9.15
CA THR A 14 6.41 27.99 -8.94
C THR A 14 7.57 27.09 -9.32
N LEU A 15 8.03 26.29 -8.36
CA LEU A 15 8.95 25.18 -8.58
C LEU A 15 8.13 23.90 -8.73
N ARG A 16 8.28 23.20 -9.85
CA ARG A 16 7.63 21.92 -10.11
C ARG A 16 8.66 20.82 -10.27
N TRP A 17 8.44 19.68 -9.64
CA TRP A 17 9.27 18.49 -9.79
C TRP A 17 8.45 17.29 -10.22
N VAL A 18 9.10 16.40 -10.97
CA VAL A 18 8.54 15.14 -11.44
C VAL A 18 9.53 14.04 -11.10
N LEU A 19 9.08 13.04 -10.35
CA LEU A 19 9.87 11.85 -10.05
C LEU A 19 9.37 10.71 -10.92
N LEU A 20 10.27 10.17 -11.74
CA LEU A 20 10.01 9.04 -12.62
C LEU A 20 10.53 7.76 -11.97
N ARG A 21 9.71 6.71 -12.00
CA ARG A 21 10.03 5.40 -11.45
C ARG A 21 9.90 4.31 -12.48
N ASN A 22 10.57 3.20 -12.19
CA ASN A 22 10.46 2.01 -13.01
C ASN A 22 9.07 1.38 -12.89
N VAL A 23 8.39 1.23 -14.03
CA VAL A 23 7.04 0.67 -14.17
C VAL A 23 6.95 -0.76 -13.62
N SER A 24 8.02 -1.54 -13.70
CA SER A 24 8.04 -2.92 -13.20
C SER A 24 7.93 -3.02 -11.67
N LEU A 25 8.27 -1.95 -10.96
CA LEU A 25 8.33 -1.93 -9.50
C LEU A 25 7.19 -1.13 -8.86
N SER A 26 6.62 -0.15 -9.57
CA SER A 26 5.60 0.74 -9.02
C SER A 26 4.42 0.89 -9.97
N MET A 27 3.21 0.79 -9.41
CA MET A 27 1.94 1.05 -10.14
C MET A 27 1.85 2.49 -10.65
N ASN A 28 2.39 3.45 -9.90
CA ASN A 28 2.44 4.85 -10.31
C ASN A 28 3.85 5.18 -10.80
N VAL A 29 3.96 5.34 -12.12
CA VAL A 29 5.22 5.60 -12.83
C VAL A 29 5.73 7.01 -12.58
N GLU A 30 4.81 7.96 -12.47
CA GLU A 30 5.13 9.37 -12.33
C GLU A 30 4.48 9.92 -11.07
N THR A 31 5.26 10.66 -10.29
CA THR A 31 4.76 11.41 -9.15
C THR A 31 5.14 12.88 -9.30
N ILE A 32 4.17 13.77 -9.13
CA ILE A 32 4.32 15.20 -9.42
C ILE A 32 4.14 15.98 -8.14
N GLY A 33 4.99 16.98 -7.92
CA GLY A 33 4.81 17.96 -6.85
C GLY A 33 5.12 19.37 -7.34
N GLU A 34 4.53 20.34 -6.67
CA GLU A 34 4.75 21.76 -6.94
C GLU A 34 4.82 22.56 -5.64
N HIS A 35 5.58 23.64 -5.68
CA HIS A 35 5.68 24.61 -4.61
C HIS A 35 5.62 26.01 -5.20
N THR A 36 4.60 26.78 -4.83
CA THR A 36 4.39 28.14 -5.30
C THR A 36 4.55 29.11 -4.15
N VAL A 37 5.40 30.12 -4.35
CA VAL A 37 5.64 31.19 -3.37
C VAL A 37 5.21 32.53 -3.97
N LYS A 38 4.55 33.34 -3.15
CA LYS A 38 4.16 34.71 -3.49
C LYS A 38 5.22 35.67 -2.97
N TYR A 39 5.79 36.47 -3.87
CA TYR A 39 6.73 37.53 -3.53
C TYR A 39 6.07 38.89 -3.74
N GLU A 40 6.05 39.71 -2.70
CA GLU A 40 5.51 41.08 -2.72
C GLU A 40 6.63 42.14 -2.78
N ASP A 41 7.88 41.71 -2.64
CA ASP A 41 9.03 42.61 -2.64
C ASP A 41 9.20 43.30 -4.01
N ARG A 42 9.14 44.63 -3.97
CA ARG A 42 9.37 45.49 -5.13
C ARG A 42 10.83 45.43 -5.57
N ALA A 43 11.79 45.30 -4.64
CA ALA A 43 13.20 45.25 -4.97
C ALA A 43 13.51 44.00 -5.81
N LEU A 44 13.06 42.81 -5.37
CA LEU A 44 13.18 41.57 -6.15
C LEU A 44 12.60 41.72 -7.57
N ARG A 45 11.41 42.30 -7.70
CA ARG A 45 10.73 42.48 -8.98
C ARG A 45 11.47 43.44 -9.91
N ASP A 46 11.91 44.58 -9.40
CA ASP A 46 12.67 45.57 -10.16
C ASP A 46 14.03 44.99 -10.60
N GLN A 47 14.66 44.17 -9.75
CA GLN A 47 15.88 43.46 -10.08
C GLN A 47 15.70 42.44 -11.23
N ILE A 48 14.63 41.66 -11.22
CA ILE A 48 14.30 40.74 -12.32
C ILE A 48 14.03 41.53 -13.61
N VAL A 49 13.29 42.64 -13.52
CA VAL A 49 13.01 43.52 -14.66
C VAL A 49 14.31 44.11 -15.24
N GLN A 50 15.24 44.56 -14.41
CA GLN A 50 16.55 45.05 -14.85
C GLN A 50 17.38 43.96 -15.54
N MET A 51 17.32 42.73 -15.03
CA MET A 51 17.99 41.58 -15.66
C MET A 51 17.41 41.28 -17.04
N LEU A 52 16.07 41.29 -17.18
CA LEU A 52 15.37 41.10 -18.45
C LEU A 52 15.69 42.22 -19.46
N LYS A 53 15.77 43.48 -19.00
CA LYS A 53 16.18 44.64 -19.82
C LYS A 53 17.66 44.62 -20.21
N GLY A 54 18.47 43.79 -19.56
CA GLY A 54 19.91 43.71 -19.79
C GLY A 54 20.72 44.82 -19.14
N THR A 55 20.11 45.65 -18.27
CA THR A 55 20.81 46.70 -17.53
C THR A 55 21.61 46.15 -16.34
N ARG A 56 21.32 44.91 -15.92
CA ARG A 56 22.00 44.22 -14.82
C ARG A 56 22.57 42.89 -15.31
N SER A 57 23.82 42.61 -14.94
CA SER A 57 24.51 41.36 -15.25
C SER A 57 24.68 40.44 -14.02
N ASP A 58 24.46 40.96 -12.82
CA ASP A 58 24.52 40.18 -11.57
C ASP A 58 23.30 39.29 -11.39
N SER A 59 23.47 38.23 -10.59
CA SER A 59 22.37 37.34 -10.23
C SER A 59 21.40 37.96 -9.22
N VAL A 60 20.18 37.43 -9.22
CA VAL A 60 19.11 37.77 -8.27
C VAL A 60 18.87 36.59 -7.35
N ILE A 61 18.89 36.84 -6.05
CA ILE A 61 18.62 35.82 -5.03
C ILE A 61 17.13 35.81 -4.73
N ILE A 62 16.50 34.66 -4.89
CA ILE A 62 15.12 34.38 -4.53
C ILE A 62 15.12 33.58 -3.24
N GLU A 63 14.67 34.21 -2.17
CA GLU A 63 14.63 33.62 -0.84
C GLU A 63 13.53 32.55 -0.73
N SER A 64 13.81 31.49 0.04
CA SER A 64 12.82 30.51 0.48
C SER A 64 12.03 29.80 -0.64
N LEU A 65 12.67 29.49 -1.78
CA LEU A 65 12.01 28.85 -2.92
C LEU A 65 12.31 27.35 -3.06
N LEU A 66 13.54 26.91 -2.79
CA LEU A 66 13.96 25.52 -3.05
C LEU A 66 13.68 24.62 -1.84
N PRO A 67 12.73 23.66 -1.91
CA PRO A 67 12.59 22.67 -0.85
C PRO A 67 13.73 21.64 -0.94
N LYS A 68 14.54 21.53 0.11
CA LYS A 68 15.66 20.57 0.14
C LYS A 68 15.22 19.12 0.24
N PHE A 69 14.07 18.89 0.85
CA PHE A 69 13.59 17.55 1.17
C PHE A 69 12.22 17.29 0.55
N ILE A 70 12.18 16.36 -0.39
CA ILE A 70 10.94 15.93 -1.06
C ILE A 70 10.65 14.46 -0.76
N ARG A 71 9.37 14.12 -0.67
CA ARG A 71 8.93 12.74 -0.55
C ARG A 71 8.54 12.22 -1.92
N GLY A 72 9.09 11.07 -2.30
CA GLY A 72 8.56 10.24 -3.35
C GLY A 72 7.65 9.17 -2.73
N PRO A 73 6.33 9.37 -2.64
CA PRO A 73 5.42 8.32 -2.19
C PRO A 73 5.08 7.36 -3.33
N GLY A 74 4.46 6.22 -3.02
CA GLY A 74 3.90 5.31 -4.03
C GLY A 74 2.71 5.87 -4.82
N GLY A 75 2.14 7.00 -4.40
CA GLY A 75 0.98 7.65 -5.02
C GLY A 75 1.35 8.68 -6.10
N PRO A 76 0.37 9.26 -6.82
CA PRO A 76 0.61 10.20 -7.92
C PRO A 76 1.12 11.58 -7.48
N GLU A 77 0.93 11.95 -6.22
CA GLU A 77 1.34 13.24 -5.68
C GLU A 77 2.62 13.13 -4.86
N SER A 78 3.65 13.90 -5.22
CA SER A 78 4.85 14.09 -4.42
C SER A 78 4.71 15.32 -3.52
N LYS A 79 4.89 15.13 -2.22
CA LYS A 79 4.78 16.19 -1.22
C LYS A 79 6.14 16.54 -0.64
N MET A 80 6.29 17.78 -0.21
CA MET A 80 7.46 18.23 0.55
C MET A 80 7.53 17.52 1.92
N ALA A 81 8.72 17.17 2.38
CA ALA A 81 8.93 16.48 3.65
C ALA A 81 8.93 17.46 4.85
N THR A 82 7.85 18.24 5.00
CA THR A 82 7.72 19.34 5.98
C THR A 82 7.86 18.94 7.46
N ARG A 83 7.81 17.64 7.76
CA ARG A 83 8.00 17.11 9.12
C ARG A 83 9.46 16.98 9.53
N LEU A 84 10.41 17.10 8.60
CA LEU A 84 11.82 17.16 8.93
C LEU A 84 12.10 18.52 9.56
N LYS A 85 11.96 18.57 10.89
CA LYS A 85 12.35 19.72 11.70
C LYS A 85 13.77 19.52 12.18
N VAL A 86 14.50 20.61 12.23
CA VAL A 86 15.81 20.71 12.86
C VAL A 86 15.55 20.84 14.34
N GLU A 87 15.48 19.70 15.03
CA GLU A 87 14.89 19.67 16.36
C GLU A 87 15.81 20.24 17.46
N HIS A 88 17.09 20.55 17.19
CA HIS A 88 18.04 20.83 18.27
C HIS A 88 19.18 21.79 17.93
N SER A 89 18.89 23.05 17.56
CA SER A 89 19.94 24.08 17.72
C SER A 89 19.40 25.46 18.06
N ASP A 90 19.82 25.97 19.21
CA ASP A 90 19.66 27.37 19.64
C ASP A 90 20.65 28.31 18.94
N ARG A 91 21.52 27.78 18.06
CA ARG A 91 22.47 28.59 17.30
C ARG A 91 21.81 29.10 16.02
N PRO A 92 21.81 30.42 15.79
CA PRO A 92 21.22 31.01 14.58
C PRO A 92 21.89 30.51 13.29
N GLU A 93 23.15 30.09 13.37
CA GLU A 93 23.92 29.53 12.25
C GLU A 93 23.39 28.16 11.81
N ASP A 94 22.98 27.31 12.74
CA ASP A 94 22.44 25.98 12.45
C ASP A 94 21.01 26.09 11.89
N LEU A 95 20.22 27.05 12.39
CA LEU A 95 18.86 27.32 11.89
C LEU A 95 18.83 27.74 10.41
N GLN A 96 19.85 28.49 9.95
CA GLN A 96 19.99 28.85 8.54
C GLN A 96 20.56 27.70 7.70
N THR A 97 21.51 26.95 8.24
CA THR A 97 22.15 25.80 7.56
C THR A 97 21.15 24.67 7.30
N PHE A 98 20.20 24.47 8.22
CA PHE A 98 19.20 23.41 8.11
C PHE A 98 17.80 23.95 7.74
N ALA A 99 17.72 25.16 7.19
CA ALA A 99 16.48 25.72 6.70
C ALA A 99 15.85 24.77 5.66
N PHE A 100 14.54 24.54 5.77
CA PHE A 100 13.82 23.63 4.85
C PHE A 100 13.81 24.17 3.41
N PHE A 101 13.71 25.49 3.29
CA PHE A 101 13.75 26.20 2.03
C PHE A 101 15.05 26.95 1.87
N TRP A 102 15.72 26.75 0.74
CA TRP A 102 16.99 27.38 0.43
C TRP A 102 16.82 28.50 -0.61
N PRO A 103 17.69 29.52 -0.58
CA PRO A 103 17.68 30.58 -1.56
C PRO A 103 18.27 30.11 -2.90
N LEU A 104 17.65 30.57 -3.99
CA LEU A 104 18.09 30.29 -5.36
C LEU A 104 18.59 31.57 -6.02
N SER A 105 19.78 31.52 -6.60
CA SER A 105 20.31 32.55 -7.48
C SER A 105 19.86 32.28 -8.91
N ILE A 106 19.24 33.29 -9.54
CA ILE A 106 18.90 33.26 -10.96
C ILE A 106 19.73 34.29 -11.72
N LYS A 107 20.24 33.89 -12.89
CA LYS A 107 20.99 34.77 -13.79
C LYS A 107 20.60 34.51 -15.23
N LEU A 108 20.31 35.56 -15.98
CA LEU A 108 20.05 35.48 -17.41
C LEU A 108 21.37 35.64 -18.18
N GLN A 109 21.84 34.55 -18.79
CA GLN A 109 23.02 34.56 -19.64
C GLN A 109 22.60 34.78 -21.09
N ARG A 110 23.37 35.61 -21.81
CA ARG A 110 23.20 35.85 -23.24
C ARG A 110 24.46 35.37 -23.96
N ALA A 111 24.30 34.71 -25.10
CA ALA A 111 25.41 34.31 -25.96
C ALA A 111 26.13 35.56 -26.48
N GLU A 112 27.45 35.49 -26.59
CA GLU A 112 28.23 36.54 -27.25
C GLU A 112 27.92 36.55 -28.75
N ASP A 113 27.52 37.73 -29.24
CA ASP A 113 27.03 37.94 -30.61
C ASP A 113 28.22 38.02 -31.58
N ASN A 114 28.43 36.97 -32.37
CA ASN A 114 29.34 37.00 -33.54
C ASN A 114 28.61 37.47 -34.83
N GLY A 115 27.55 38.27 -34.71
CA GLY A 115 26.94 38.97 -35.84
C GLY A 115 25.75 38.27 -36.51
N SER A 116 25.09 37.31 -35.88
CA SER A 116 23.78 36.81 -36.32
C SER A 116 22.69 37.30 -35.37
N ALA A 117 21.74 38.07 -35.90
CA ALA A 117 20.62 38.62 -35.16
C ALA A 117 19.88 37.54 -34.36
N GLU A 118 19.82 37.76 -33.04
CA GLU A 118 19.29 36.88 -31.98
C GLU A 118 20.28 35.87 -31.39
N GLY A 119 21.29 36.38 -30.68
CA GLY A 119 22.08 35.58 -29.74
C GLY A 119 21.19 34.84 -28.71
N GLY A 120 21.45 33.55 -28.52
CA GLY A 120 20.69 32.69 -27.60
C GLY A 120 20.73 33.19 -26.15
N GLN A 121 19.62 33.06 -25.43
CA GLN A 121 19.50 33.44 -24.02
C GLN A 121 19.06 32.22 -23.20
N TRP A 122 19.66 32.01 -22.03
CA TRP A 122 19.26 30.94 -21.11
C TRP A 122 19.37 31.39 -19.65
N TRP A 123 18.61 30.73 -18.79
CA TRP A 123 18.64 30.96 -17.35
C TRP A 123 19.62 30.01 -16.69
N ILE A 124 20.48 30.56 -15.85
CA ILE A 124 21.33 29.81 -14.93
C ILE A 124 20.66 29.92 -13.56
N VAL A 125 20.43 28.77 -12.94
CA VAL A 125 19.82 28.66 -11.60
C VAL A 125 20.78 27.90 -10.72
N GLU A 126 21.20 28.51 -9.63
CA GLU A 126 22.15 27.96 -8.68
C GLU A 126 21.58 28.04 -7.27
N GLU A 127 21.94 27.08 -6.44
CA GLU A 127 21.62 27.09 -5.03
C GLU A 127 22.71 27.84 -4.27
N CYS A 128 22.33 28.79 -3.43
CA CYS A 128 23.29 29.56 -2.65
C CYS A 128 23.18 29.20 -1.17
N THR A 129 24.34 29.01 -0.54
CA THR A 129 24.42 28.94 0.93
C THR A 129 24.47 30.36 1.50
N PRO A 130 23.66 30.70 2.52
CA PRO A 130 23.93 31.91 3.29
C PRO A 130 25.35 31.81 3.88
N GLY A 131 26.19 32.81 3.58
CA GLY A 131 27.59 32.82 4.01
C GLY A 131 27.69 32.87 5.53
N GLN A 132 28.48 31.97 6.12
CA GLN A 132 28.78 31.98 7.56
C GLN A 132 29.94 32.96 7.82
N GLY A 133 29.65 34.07 8.49
CA GLY A 133 30.68 35.00 8.98
C GLY A 133 31.55 35.64 7.88
N LEU A 134 32.86 35.40 7.92
CA LEU A 134 33.86 35.96 6.99
C LEU A 134 33.91 35.24 5.62
N VAL A 135 33.10 34.19 5.42
CA VAL A 135 33.09 33.39 4.18
C VAL A 135 31.99 33.90 3.26
N GLN A 136 32.39 34.28 2.05
CA GLN A 136 31.50 34.80 1.02
C GLN A 136 30.49 33.73 0.60
N SER A 137 29.23 34.13 0.38
CA SER A 137 28.17 33.23 -0.09
C SER A 137 28.61 32.53 -1.38
N SER A 138 28.78 31.21 -1.32
CA SER A 138 29.07 30.38 -2.49
C SER A 138 27.76 29.82 -3.06
N CYS A 139 27.61 29.94 -4.37
CA CYS A 139 26.52 29.34 -5.11
C CYS A 139 27.05 28.13 -5.89
N HIS A 140 26.29 27.04 -5.85
CA HIS A 140 26.64 25.75 -6.41
C HIS A 140 25.45 25.14 -7.17
N SER A 141 25.67 23.97 -7.78
CA SER A 141 24.60 23.19 -8.41
C SER A 141 23.53 22.80 -7.38
N ILE A 142 22.28 22.76 -7.83
CA ILE A 142 21.11 22.43 -6.99
C ILE A 142 21.19 20.98 -6.50
N GLU A 143 21.09 20.79 -5.19
CA GLU A 143 21.03 19.46 -4.58
C GLU A 143 19.71 19.26 -3.82
N ILE A 144 18.97 18.19 -4.16
CA ILE A 144 17.69 17.84 -3.54
C ILE A 144 17.76 16.41 -3.00
N VAL A 145 17.31 16.24 -1.76
CA VAL A 145 17.24 14.94 -1.09
C VAL A 145 15.82 14.38 -1.22
N VAL A 146 15.72 13.17 -1.79
CA VAL A 146 14.45 12.48 -2.06
C VAL A 146 14.26 11.30 -1.13
N PHE A 147 13.20 11.32 -0.32
CA PHE A 147 12.79 10.19 0.50
C PHE A 147 11.83 9.29 -0.27
N ASN A 148 12.35 8.16 -0.72
CA ASN A 148 11.61 7.22 -1.53
C ASN A 148 10.86 6.20 -0.63
N ASP A 149 9.53 6.24 -0.66
CA ASP A 149 8.72 5.23 0.02
C ASP A 149 8.90 3.87 -0.66
N LYS A 150 8.90 2.80 0.15
CA LYS A 150 8.84 1.44 -0.38
C LYS A 150 7.46 1.20 -0.98
N VAL A 151 7.43 0.53 -2.12
CA VAL A 151 6.21 0.15 -2.83
C VAL A 151 5.99 -1.35 -2.76
N SER A 152 4.76 -1.75 -2.50
CA SER A 152 4.35 -3.15 -2.52
C SER A 152 3.97 -3.56 -3.95
N PRO A 153 4.24 -4.81 -4.36
CA PRO A 153 3.67 -5.37 -5.59
C PRO A 153 2.16 -5.25 -5.60
N ALA A 154 1.58 -4.93 -6.76
CA ALA A 154 0.15 -4.72 -6.94
C ALA A 154 -0.72 -5.92 -6.47
N SER A 155 -0.20 -7.14 -6.61
CA SER A 155 -0.89 -8.38 -6.22
C SER A 155 -1.08 -8.51 -4.71
N LEU A 156 -0.16 -7.99 -3.90
CA LEU A 156 -0.24 -8.07 -2.44
C LEU A 156 -1.21 -7.04 -1.85
N ASP A 157 -1.30 -5.85 -2.45
CA ASP A 157 -2.18 -4.79 -1.97
C ASP A 157 -3.67 -5.16 -2.14
N ALA A 158 -4.01 -5.80 -3.26
CA ALA A 158 -5.36 -6.33 -3.52
C ALA A 158 -5.74 -7.46 -2.53
N LEU A 159 -4.78 -8.34 -2.21
CA LEU A 159 -4.99 -9.46 -1.29
C LEU A 159 -5.15 -8.99 0.17
N ALA A 160 -4.34 -8.01 0.59
CA ALA A 160 -4.33 -7.51 1.96
C ALA A 160 -5.60 -6.76 2.34
N GLY A 161 -6.25 -6.07 1.41
CA GLY A 161 -7.46 -5.29 1.68
C GLY A 161 -8.72 -6.16 1.83
N GLN A 162 -9.17 -6.77 0.73
CA GLN A 162 -10.45 -7.48 0.69
C GLN A 162 -10.32 -9.00 0.86
N GLY A 163 -9.14 -9.56 0.56
CA GLY A 163 -8.90 -11.00 0.61
C GLY A 163 -8.99 -11.58 2.02
N ILE A 164 -8.45 -10.87 3.02
CA ILE A 164 -8.42 -11.33 4.42
C ILE A 164 -9.85 -11.46 4.97
N VAL A 165 -10.71 -10.46 4.70
CA VAL A 165 -12.11 -10.48 5.14
C VAL A 165 -12.87 -11.61 4.44
N GLY A 166 -12.65 -11.80 3.13
CA GLY A 166 -13.25 -12.90 2.38
C GLY A 166 -12.85 -14.27 2.90
N LEU A 167 -11.56 -14.47 3.20
CA LEU A 167 -11.04 -15.71 3.79
C LEU A 167 -11.60 -15.96 5.20
N TYR A 168 -11.69 -14.92 6.03
CA TYR A 168 -12.31 -15.05 7.35
C TYR A 168 -13.77 -15.50 7.24
N MET A 169 -14.56 -14.82 6.40
CA MET A 169 -15.97 -15.15 6.20
C MET A 169 -16.16 -16.58 5.66
N SER A 170 -15.29 -17.04 4.73
CA SER A 170 -15.39 -18.39 4.19
C SER A 170 -15.12 -19.46 5.26
N VAL A 171 -14.08 -19.30 6.06
CA VAL A 171 -13.75 -20.24 7.15
C VAL A 171 -14.87 -20.28 8.18
N VAL A 172 -15.38 -19.12 8.62
CA VAL A 172 -16.48 -19.03 9.60
C VAL A 172 -17.74 -19.72 9.09
N LEU A 173 -18.11 -19.51 7.81
CA LEU A 173 -19.28 -20.17 7.22
C LEU A 173 -19.11 -21.68 7.12
N VAL A 174 -17.91 -22.15 6.74
CA VAL A 174 -17.60 -23.59 6.66
C VAL A 174 -17.70 -24.24 8.04
N VAL A 175 -17.04 -23.68 9.05
CA VAL A 175 -17.09 -24.19 10.43
C VAL A 175 -18.52 -24.14 10.97
N GLY A 176 -19.25 -23.04 10.74
CA GLY A 176 -20.65 -22.92 11.14
C GLY A 176 -21.56 -23.96 10.49
N LYS A 177 -21.32 -24.30 9.22
CA LYS A 177 -22.03 -25.39 8.53
C LYS A 177 -21.72 -26.74 9.17
N PHE A 178 -20.44 -27.04 9.43
CA PHE A 178 -20.04 -28.29 10.09
C PHE A 178 -20.72 -28.45 11.45
N VAL A 179 -20.64 -27.43 12.32
CA VAL A 179 -21.26 -27.46 13.65
C VAL A 179 -22.77 -27.67 13.54
N ARG A 180 -23.44 -26.99 12.61
CA ARG A 180 -24.89 -27.16 12.40
C ARG A 180 -25.26 -28.57 11.93
N GLU A 181 -24.42 -29.21 11.12
CA GLU A 181 -24.65 -30.55 10.61
C GLU A 181 -24.57 -31.61 11.72
N PHE A 182 -23.65 -31.46 12.67
CA PHE A 182 -23.57 -32.33 13.86
C PHE A 182 -24.87 -32.35 14.66
N PHE A 183 -25.50 -31.20 14.91
CA PHE A 183 -26.75 -31.15 15.69
C PHE A 183 -27.98 -31.60 14.89
N ASN A 184 -28.01 -31.33 13.58
CA ASN A 184 -29.14 -31.71 12.73
C ASN A 184 -29.18 -33.21 12.39
N GLY A 185 -28.03 -33.90 12.44
CA GLY A 185 -27.91 -35.32 12.10
C GLY A 185 -28.44 -36.29 13.16
N ILE A 186 -28.48 -35.87 14.43
CA ILE A 186 -28.76 -36.74 15.58
C ILE A 186 -30.11 -37.44 15.45
N SER A 187 -31.16 -36.73 15.01
CA SER A 187 -32.51 -37.32 14.94
C SER A 187 -32.64 -38.51 13.99
N ARG A 188 -31.80 -38.59 12.96
CA ARG A 188 -31.79 -39.71 12.01
C ARG A 188 -31.08 -40.94 12.55
N SER A 189 -30.08 -40.75 13.42
CA SER A 189 -29.30 -41.84 14.00
C SER A 189 -29.96 -42.49 15.22
N ILE A 190 -30.91 -41.81 15.89
CA ILE A 190 -31.63 -42.32 17.07
C ILE A 190 -32.10 -43.77 16.89
N MET A 191 -32.72 -44.10 15.75
CA MET A 191 -33.27 -45.44 15.51
C MET A 191 -32.21 -46.56 15.46
N PHE A 192 -30.93 -46.21 15.30
CA PHE A 192 -29.81 -47.16 15.20
C PHE A 192 -28.86 -47.08 16.40
N GLU A 193 -28.78 -45.93 17.07
CA GLU A 193 -27.89 -45.71 18.22
C GLU A 193 -28.57 -46.02 19.55
N GLU A 194 -29.86 -45.67 19.70
CA GLU A 194 -30.61 -45.80 20.97
C GLU A 194 -31.32 -47.16 21.05
N LEU A 195 -30.55 -48.24 21.23
CA LEU A 195 -31.06 -49.61 21.33
C LEU A 195 -30.79 -50.20 22.73
N PRO A 196 -31.79 -50.77 23.44
CA PRO A 196 -31.61 -51.17 24.83
C PRO A 196 -30.74 -52.42 25.04
N CYS A 197 -30.85 -53.43 24.17
CA CYS A 197 -29.99 -54.63 24.21
C CYS A 197 -29.66 -55.10 22.79
N VAL A 198 -28.37 -55.16 22.43
CA VAL A 198 -27.92 -55.47 21.05
C VAL A 198 -27.37 -56.88 20.88
N ASP A 199 -27.39 -57.71 21.91
CA ASP A 199 -26.73 -59.03 21.94
C ASP A 199 -27.17 -59.97 20.80
N ARG A 200 -28.44 -59.94 20.42
CA ARG A 200 -28.97 -60.77 19.33
C ARG A 200 -28.49 -60.31 17.95
N VAL A 201 -28.35 -59.00 17.77
CA VAL A 201 -27.82 -58.41 16.53
C VAL A 201 -26.31 -58.67 16.46
N LEU A 202 -25.60 -58.49 17.58
CA LEU A 202 -24.19 -58.82 17.69
C LEU A 202 -23.95 -60.31 17.39
N LYS A 203 -24.75 -61.21 17.95
CA LYS A 203 -24.66 -62.65 17.67
C LYS A 203 -24.86 -62.95 16.18
N LEU A 204 -25.83 -62.31 15.53
CA LEU A 204 -26.02 -62.47 14.08
C LEU A 204 -24.78 -62.02 13.29
N CYS A 205 -24.17 -60.89 13.65
CA CYS A 205 -22.93 -60.42 13.02
C CYS A 205 -21.76 -61.39 13.26
N THR A 206 -21.66 -61.96 14.46
CA THR A 206 -20.65 -62.97 14.79
C THR A 206 -20.88 -64.27 14.04
N ASP A 207 -22.13 -64.74 13.93
CA ASP A 207 -22.47 -65.95 13.18
C ASP A 207 -22.12 -65.78 11.69
N ILE A 208 -22.38 -64.61 11.10
CA ILE A 208 -21.94 -64.26 9.73
C ILE A 208 -20.40 -64.33 9.63
N PHE A 209 -19.69 -63.79 10.62
CA PHE A 209 -18.23 -63.83 10.65
C PHE A 209 -17.69 -65.26 10.70
N VAL A 210 -18.25 -66.12 11.55
CA VAL A 210 -17.84 -67.53 11.66
C VAL A 210 -18.13 -68.29 10.35
N VAL A 211 -19.31 -68.10 9.75
CA VAL A 211 -19.70 -68.78 8.51
C VAL A 211 -18.80 -68.36 7.33
N ARG A 212 -18.35 -67.09 7.32
CA ARG A 212 -17.35 -66.60 6.37
C ARG A 212 -15.99 -67.28 6.57
N GLU A 213 -15.56 -67.51 7.81
CA GLU A 213 -14.31 -68.22 8.10
C GLU A 213 -14.37 -69.70 7.72
N THR A 214 -15.54 -70.35 7.83
CA THR A 214 -15.73 -71.75 7.43
C THR A 214 -15.92 -71.92 5.92
N GLY A 215 -16.18 -70.84 5.18
CA GLY A 215 -16.33 -70.85 3.72
C GLY A 215 -17.70 -71.34 3.22
N GLU A 216 -18.72 -71.35 4.10
CA GLU A 216 -20.08 -71.74 3.73
C GLU A 216 -20.87 -70.55 3.15
N MET A 217 -20.59 -70.21 1.88
CA MET A 217 -21.10 -69.01 1.21
C MET A 217 -22.63 -68.93 1.12
N GLU A 218 -23.33 -70.05 0.92
CA GLU A 218 -24.81 -70.07 0.85
C GLU A 218 -25.43 -69.68 2.20
N LEU A 219 -24.85 -70.17 3.31
CA LEU A 219 -25.30 -69.82 4.66
C LEU A 219 -24.97 -68.37 4.99
N GLU A 220 -23.82 -67.87 4.55
CA GLU A 220 -23.44 -66.46 4.70
C GLU A 220 -24.47 -65.53 4.03
N GLU A 221 -24.86 -65.83 2.79
CA GLU A 221 -25.83 -65.03 2.02
C GLU A 221 -27.17 -64.94 2.75
N THR A 222 -27.69 -66.08 3.25
CA THR A 222 -28.96 -66.11 3.98
C THR A 222 -28.91 -65.34 5.31
N LEU A 223 -27.81 -65.41 6.06
CA LEU A 223 -27.63 -64.65 7.30
C LEU A 223 -27.48 -63.15 7.02
N PHE A 224 -26.80 -62.77 5.94
CA PHE A 224 -26.65 -61.38 5.52
C PHE A 224 -27.97 -60.77 5.04
N GLU A 225 -28.80 -61.52 4.30
CA GLU A 225 -30.15 -61.08 3.92
C GLU A 225 -30.98 -60.75 5.17
N LYS A 226 -30.91 -61.61 6.19
CA LYS A 226 -31.58 -61.39 7.48
C LYS A 226 -31.10 -60.11 8.18
N LEU A 227 -29.81 -59.79 8.10
CA LEU A 227 -29.25 -58.55 8.64
C LEU A 227 -29.79 -57.33 7.88
N ILE A 228 -29.80 -57.36 6.55
CA ILE A 228 -30.35 -56.27 5.73
C ILE A 228 -31.85 -56.07 6.01
N PHE A 229 -32.62 -57.15 6.11
CA PHE A 229 -34.03 -57.09 6.45
C PHE A 229 -34.26 -56.40 7.81
N LEU A 230 -33.43 -56.71 8.80
CA LEU A 230 -33.47 -56.09 10.12
C LEU A 230 -33.24 -54.57 10.04
N TYR A 231 -32.23 -54.12 9.29
CA TYR A 231 -31.94 -52.68 9.10
C TYR A 231 -32.96 -51.94 8.23
N ARG A 232 -33.75 -52.66 7.41
CA ARG A 232 -34.85 -52.08 6.62
C ARG A 232 -36.16 -51.92 7.41
N SER A 233 -36.32 -52.61 8.54
CA SER A 233 -37.56 -52.62 9.33
C SER A 233 -37.30 -52.18 10.78
N PRO A 234 -37.55 -50.90 11.15
CA PRO A 234 -37.32 -50.42 12.50
C PRO A 234 -38.19 -51.15 13.54
N GLU A 235 -39.39 -51.59 13.15
CA GLU A 235 -40.26 -52.39 14.01
C GLU A 235 -39.62 -53.74 14.39
N THR A 236 -38.95 -54.39 13.43
CA THR A 236 -38.25 -55.65 13.66
C THR A 236 -36.99 -55.43 14.48
N MET A 237 -36.26 -54.33 14.23
CA MET A 237 -35.10 -53.92 15.02
C MET A 237 -35.46 -53.73 16.50
N ILE A 238 -36.56 -53.03 16.78
CA ILE A 238 -37.06 -52.85 18.16
C ILE A 238 -37.42 -54.21 18.78
N LYS A 239 -38.15 -55.08 18.09
CA LYS A 239 -38.51 -56.42 18.60
C LYS A 239 -37.27 -57.27 18.90
N MET A 240 -36.23 -57.15 18.08
CA MET A 240 -34.99 -57.92 18.20
C MET A 240 -34.09 -57.40 19.33
N THR A 241 -34.21 -56.13 19.69
CA THR A 241 -33.37 -55.47 20.71
C THR A 241 -34.05 -55.27 22.06
N ARG A 242 -35.27 -55.78 22.24
CA ARG A 242 -35.95 -55.77 23.55
C ARG A 242 -35.15 -56.51 24.61
N GLU A 243 -35.13 -55.94 25.81
CA GLU A 243 -34.65 -56.62 27.01
C GLU A 243 -35.41 -57.93 27.20
N LYS A 244 -34.68 -58.97 27.61
CA LYS A 244 -35.29 -60.25 27.96
C LYS A 244 -35.92 -60.07 29.34
N SER A 245 -37.24 -60.13 29.42
CA SER A 245 -37.92 -60.29 30.70
C SER A 245 -37.53 -61.66 31.25
N ASP A 246 -36.89 -61.69 32.43
CA ASP A 246 -36.67 -62.91 33.20
C ASP A 246 -38.00 -63.58 33.59
#